data_AF-A0A6N6MNS5-F1
#
_entry.id   AF-A0A6N6MNS5-F1
#
_cell.length_a   1.000
_cell.length_b   1.000
_cell.length_c   1.000
_cell.angle_alpha   90.00
_cell.angle_beta   90.00
_cell.angle_gamma   90.00
#
_symmetry.space_group_name_H-M   'P 1'
#
loop_
_entity.id
_entity.type
_entity.pdbx_description
1 polymer ?
#
loop_
_entity_poly.entity_id
_entity_poly.type
_entity_poly.pdbx_seq_one_letter_code
_entity_poly.pdbx_strand_id
1 'polypeptide(L)'
;MKRKPVQGDDSAERLALDVLGWLVADEDRLFPFLNATGLTPETLRASAGEPGFLAGVLDHVVGDENVLTACAGALGISPEAIATAWRRLGPPEPEDF
;
A
#
# COMPACT_ATOMS: atom_id res chain seq x y z
N MET A 1 21.41 17.14 -20.88
CA MET A 1 20.55 17.56 -19.76
C MET A 1 20.37 16.37 -18.82
N LYS A 2 20.80 16.48 -17.54
CA LYS A 2 20.58 15.43 -16.53
C LYS A 2 19.37 15.81 -15.66
N ARG A 3 18.34 14.96 -15.60
CA ARG A 3 17.26 15.01 -14.59
C ARG A 3 17.26 13.62 -13.95
N LYS A 4 17.89 13.47 -12.78
CA LYS A 4 17.35 13.50 -11.38
C LYS A 4 16.69 12.16 -11.02
N PRO A 5 17.09 11.48 -9.94
CA PRO A 5 16.73 10.08 -9.70
C PRO A 5 15.28 9.99 -9.20
N VAL A 6 14.34 9.75 -10.11
CA VAL A 6 12.95 9.40 -9.79
C VAL A 6 12.86 7.87 -9.80
N GLN A 7 13.40 7.21 -8.77
CA GLN A 7 13.28 5.74 -8.65
C GLN A 7 12.78 5.30 -7.27
N GLY A 8 12.50 6.25 -6.36
CA GLY A 8 12.10 5.99 -4.98
C GLY A 8 10.59 5.85 -4.79
N ASP A 9 9.84 6.84 -5.28
CA ASP A 9 8.39 6.99 -5.05
C ASP A 9 7.59 6.18 -6.08
N ASP A 10 7.93 6.27 -7.37
CA ASP A 10 7.33 5.43 -8.43
C ASP A 10 7.39 3.93 -8.12
N SER A 11 8.45 3.49 -7.43
CA SER A 11 8.63 2.10 -7.02
C SER A 11 7.73 1.73 -5.83
N ALA A 12 7.56 2.65 -4.88
CA ALA A 12 6.69 2.45 -3.72
C ALA A 12 5.20 2.52 -4.10
N GLU A 13 4.81 3.47 -4.96
CA GLU A 13 3.46 3.57 -5.51
C GLU A 13 3.11 2.33 -6.33
N ARG A 14 4.04 1.85 -7.16
CA ARG A 14 3.83 0.62 -7.93
C ARG A 14 3.65 -0.58 -7.02
N LEU A 15 4.46 -0.71 -5.97
CA LEU A 15 4.27 -1.78 -4.99
C LEU A 15 2.91 -1.66 -4.28
N ALA A 16 2.47 -0.45 -3.92
CA ALA A 16 1.16 -0.24 -3.33
C ALA A 16 0.02 -0.66 -4.27
N LEU A 17 0.16 -0.42 -5.58
CA LEU A 17 -0.80 -0.88 -6.58
C LEU A 17 -0.79 -2.41 -6.73
N ASP A 18 0.37 -3.06 -6.68
CA ASP A 18 0.47 -4.52 -6.69
C ASP A 18 -0.19 -5.15 -5.45
N VAL A 19 0.02 -4.54 -4.27
CA VAL A 19 -0.65 -4.91 -3.02
C VAL A 19 -2.16 -4.71 -3.11
N LEU A 20 -2.61 -3.58 -3.65
CA LEU A 20 -4.04 -3.33 -3.90
C LEU A 20 -4.62 -4.39 -4.83
N GLY A 21 -3.90 -4.75 -5.90
CA GLY A 21 -4.27 -5.83 -6.82
C GLY A 21 -4.45 -7.16 -6.11
N TRP A 22 -3.56 -7.48 -5.17
CA TRP A 22 -3.67 -8.69 -4.35
C TRP A 22 -4.87 -8.67 -3.39
N LEU A 23 -5.19 -7.52 -2.78
CA LEU A 23 -6.38 -7.36 -1.94
C LEU A 23 -7.68 -7.53 -2.73
N VAL A 24 -7.81 -6.87 -3.87
CA VAL A 24 -9.05 -6.90 -4.67
C VAL A 24 -9.25 -8.22 -5.42
N ALA A 25 -8.22 -9.05 -5.51
CA ALA A 25 -8.28 -10.36 -6.15
C ALA A 25 -9.06 -11.41 -5.32
N ASP A 26 -9.39 -11.12 -4.06
CA ASP A 26 -10.09 -12.04 -3.16
C ASP A 26 -10.98 -11.29 -2.18
N GLU A 27 -12.25 -11.68 -2.14
CA GLU A 27 -13.27 -11.03 -1.32
C GLU A 27 -12.98 -11.16 0.19
N ASP A 28 -12.34 -12.26 0.62
CA ASP A 28 -11.96 -12.47 2.02
C ASP A 28 -10.88 -11.47 2.47
N ARG A 29 -10.13 -10.88 1.53
CA ARG A 29 -9.15 -9.82 1.79
C ARG A 29 -9.72 -8.43 1.55
N LEU A 30 -10.55 -8.29 0.52
CA LEU A 30 -11.16 -7.03 0.15
C LEU A 30 -12.17 -6.53 1.20
N PHE A 31 -13.04 -7.40 1.73
CA PHE A 31 -14.07 -6.96 2.67
C PHE A 31 -13.51 -6.42 3.99
N PRO A 32 -12.52 -7.05 4.64
CA PRO A 32 -11.86 -6.46 5.81
C PRO A 32 -11.25 -5.09 5.51
N PHE A 33 -10.60 -4.92 4.35
CA PHE A 33 -10.01 -3.65 3.94
C PHE A 33 -11.07 -2.55 3.76
N LEU A 34 -12.16 -2.84 3.05
CA LEU A 34 -13.27 -1.91 2.86
C LEU A 34 -13.92 -1.53 4.19
N ASN A 35 -14.11 -2.51 5.08
CA ASN A 35 -14.67 -2.27 6.41
C ASN A 35 -13.75 -1.42 7.30
N ALA A 36 -12.43 -1.63 7.22
CA ALA A 36 -11.44 -0.85 7.96
C ALA A 36 -11.33 0.60 7.46
N THR A 37 -11.46 0.81 6.14
CA THR A 37 -11.30 2.13 5.51
C THR A 37 -12.61 2.90 5.38
N GLY A 38 -13.76 2.24 5.55
CA GLY A 38 -15.09 2.82 5.30
C GLY A 38 -15.39 3.06 3.82
N LEU A 39 -14.61 2.47 2.91
CA LEU A 39 -14.78 2.63 1.47
C LEU A 39 -15.82 1.66 0.91
N THR A 40 -16.36 2.00 -0.25
CA THR A 40 -17.15 1.09 -1.08
C THR A 40 -16.34 0.66 -2.31
N PRO A 41 -16.73 -0.43 -3.01
CA PRO A 41 -16.07 -0.82 -4.26
C PRO A 41 -16.08 0.28 -5.33
N GLU A 42 -17.10 1.14 -5.31
CA GLU A 42 -17.23 2.27 -6.23
C GLU A 42 -16.24 3.39 -5.90
N THR A 43 -16.13 3.75 -4.62
CA THR A 43 -15.18 4.80 -4.19
C THR A 43 -13.74 4.31 -4.23
N LEU A 44 -13.49 3.01 -4.06
CA LEU A 44 -12.15 2.42 -4.13
C LEU A 44 -11.46 2.70 -5.47
N ARG A 45 -12.17 2.56 -6.60
CA ARG A 45 -11.59 2.88 -7.92
C ARG A 45 -11.25 4.35 -8.08
N ALA A 46 -12.07 5.24 -7.51
CA ALA A 46 -11.81 6.67 -7.54
C ALA A 46 -10.60 7.04 -6.67
N SER A 47 -10.44 6.37 -5.53
CA SER A 47 -9.32 6.61 -4.59
C SER A 47 -7.99 6.00 -5.03
N ALA A 48 -7.98 5.00 -5.92
CA ALA A 48 -6.76 4.32 -6.37
C ALA A 48 -5.71 5.25 -7.03
N GLY A 49 -6.11 6.44 -7.49
CA GLY A 49 -5.20 7.45 -8.04
C GLY A 49 -4.58 8.39 -7.00
N GLU A 50 -5.02 8.33 -5.75
CA GLU A 50 -4.57 9.25 -4.71
C GLU A 50 -3.37 8.68 -3.94
N PRO A 51 -2.23 9.38 -3.84
CA PRO A 51 -1.05 8.89 -3.12
C PRO A 51 -1.33 8.55 -1.65
N GLY A 52 -2.17 9.35 -0.98
CA GLY A 52 -2.59 9.09 0.39
C GLY A 52 -3.42 7.82 0.55
N PHE A 53 -4.17 7.42 -0.48
CA PHE A 53 -4.89 6.15 -0.46
C PHE A 53 -3.92 4.98 -0.60
N LEU A 54 -2.93 5.06 -1.48
CA LEU A 54 -1.89 4.03 -1.62
C LEU A 54 -1.11 3.82 -0.32
N ALA A 55 -0.83 4.90 0.43
CA ALA A 55 -0.26 4.78 1.77
C ALA A 55 -1.19 4.01 2.72
N GLY A 56 -2.50 4.28 2.71
CA GLY A 56 -3.49 3.57 3.51
C GLY A 56 -3.67 2.09 3.13
N VAL A 57 -3.50 1.73 1.86
CA VAL A 57 -3.46 0.32 1.42
C VAL A 57 -2.30 -0.41 2.08
N LEU A 58 -1.11 0.18 2.02
CA LEU A 58 0.07 -0.42 2.64
C LEU A 58 -0.06 -0.47 4.18
N ASP A 59 -0.65 0.56 4.79
CA ASP A 59 -0.93 0.62 6.23
C ASP A 59 -1.79 -0.55 6.71
N HIS A 60 -2.87 -0.84 5.97
CA HIS A 60 -3.75 -1.97 6.27
C HIS A 60 -3.01 -3.31 6.29
N VAL A 61 -2.12 -3.53 5.30
CA VAL A 61 -1.36 -4.77 5.18
C VAL A 61 -0.26 -4.85 6.24
N VAL A 62 0.44 -3.74 6.51
CA VAL A 62 1.50 -3.68 7.53
C VAL A 62 0.93 -3.81 8.94
N GLY A 63 -0.31 -3.39 9.18
CA GLY A 63 -0.99 -3.48 10.47
C GLY A 63 -1.36 -4.89 10.93
N ASP A 64 -1.31 -5.90 10.05
CA ASP A 64 -1.58 -7.30 10.37
C ASP A 64 -0.45 -8.21 9.86
N GLU A 65 0.29 -8.85 10.77
CA GLU A 65 1.44 -9.69 10.45
C GLU A 65 1.09 -10.88 9.53
N ASN A 66 -0.11 -11.46 9.68
CA ASN A 66 -0.55 -12.57 8.84
C ASN A 66 -0.83 -12.08 7.41
N VAL A 67 -1.52 -10.95 7.29
CA VAL A 67 -1.82 -10.34 5.97
C VAL A 67 -0.53 -9.90 5.29
N LEU A 68 0.39 -9.28 6.02
CA LEU A 68 1.69 -8.85 5.53
C LEU A 68 2.49 -10.03 4.97
N THR A 69 2.62 -11.11 5.74
CA THR A 69 3.40 -12.29 5.35
C THR A 69 2.76 -13.00 4.16
N ALA A 70 1.42 -13.12 4.14
CA ALA A 70 0.69 -13.70 3.02
C ALA A 70 0.85 -12.88 1.73
N CYS A 71 0.75 -11.56 1.83
CA CYS A 71 0.93 -10.65 0.70
C CYS A 71 2.36 -10.72 0.15
N ALA A 72 3.36 -10.63 1.03
CA ALA A 72 4.77 -10.73 0.67
C ALA A 72 5.08 -12.06 -0.04
N GLY A 73 4.55 -13.18 0.49
CA GLY A 73 4.67 -14.49 -0.13
C GLY A 73 4.03 -14.57 -1.52
N ALA A 74 2.84 -13.97 -1.70
CA ALA A 74 2.15 -13.94 -2.98
C ALA A 74 2.86 -13.07 -4.03
N LEU A 75 3.47 -11.97 -3.60
CA LEU A 75 4.22 -11.06 -4.47
C LEU A 75 5.67 -11.50 -4.70
N GLY A 76 6.17 -12.49 -3.96
CA GLY A 76 7.54 -12.99 -4.08
C GLY A 76 8.59 -12.00 -3.57
N ILE A 77 8.24 -11.15 -2.61
CA ILE A 77 9.12 -10.13 -2.01
C ILE A 77 9.20 -10.32 -0.50
N SER A 78 10.07 -9.57 0.17
CA SER A 78 10.14 -9.59 1.63
C SER A 78 9.09 -8.67 2.28
N PRO A 79 8.56 -9.02 3.46
CA PRO A 79 7.69 -8.15 4.25
C PRO A 79 8.28 -6.75 4.48
N GLU A 80 9.60 -6.65 4.69
CA GLU A 80 10.30 -5.39 4.90
C GLU A 80 10.25 -4.47 3.68
N ALA A 81 10.13 -5.01 2.47
CA ALA A 81 9.98 -4.22 1.25
C ALA A 81 8.64 -3.47 1.26
N ILE A 82 7.56 -4.13 1.70
CA ILE A 82 6.23 -3.54 1.85
C ILE A 82 6.25 -2.47 2.94
N ALA A 83 6.84 -2.78 4.11
CA ALA A 83 6.98 -1.81 5.20
C ALA A 83 7.86 -0.59 4.83
N THR A 84 8.86 -0.79 3.96
CA THR A 84 9.68 0.30 3.45
C THR A 84 8.92 1.17 2.46
N ALA A 85 8.08 0.60 1.60
CA ALA A 85 7.20 1.38 0.74
C ALA A 85 6.17 2.18 1.57
N TRP A 86 5.60 1.57 2.61
CA TRP A 86 4.67 2.26 3.50
C TRP A 86 5.29 3.51 4.13
N ARG A 87 6.49 3.38 4.71
CA ARG A 87 7.23 4.53 5.29
C ARG A 87 7.59 5.62 4.28
N ARG A 88 7.68 5.29 2.99
CA ARG A 88 7.96 6.27 1.93
C ARG A 88 6.71 7.03 1.47
N LEU A 89 5.56 6.34 1.42
CA LEU A 89 4.30 6.93 1.00
C LEU A 89 3.54 7.61 2.14
N GLY A 90 3.77 7.17 3.39
CA GLY A 90 3.21 7.79 4.58
C GLY A 90 3.69 9.24 4.74
N PRO A 91 2.92 10.08 5.47
CA PRO A 91 3.38 11.41 5.82
C PRO A 91 4.74 11.31 6.52
N PRO A 92 5.66 12.27 6.33
CA PRO A 92 6.90 12.30 7.09
C PRO A 92 6.52 12.22 8.57
N GLU A 93 7.18 11.33 9.33
CA GLU A 93 6.97 11.28 10.78
C GLU A 93 7.07 12.70 11.31
N PRO A 94 6.13 13.16 12.16
CA PRO A 94 6.27 14.47 12.77
C PRO A 94 7.64 14.49 13.44
N GLU A 95 8.53 15.38 12.99
CA GLU A 95 9.76 15.67 13.70
C GLU A 95 9.35 16.00 15.13
N ASP A 96 9.76 15.17 16.10
CA ASP A 96 9.59 15.43 17.52
C ASP A 96 10.02 16.89 17.78
N PHE A 97 9.05 17.75 18.12
CA PHE A 97 9.26 19.16 18.46
C PHE A 97 9.61 19.34 19.95
#